data_AF-A0A2E3UJG3-F1
#
_entry.id   AF-A0A2E3UJG3-F1
#
_cell.length_a   1.000
_cell.length_b   1.000
_cell.length_c   1.000
_cell.angle_alpha   90.00
_cell.angle_beta   90.00
_cell.angle_gamma   90.00
#
_symmetry.space_group_name_H-M   'P 1'
#
loop_
_entity.id
_entity.type
_entity.pdbx_description
1 polymer ?
#
loop_
_entity_poly.entity_id
_entity_poly.type
_entity_poly.pdbx_seq_one_letter_code
_entity_poly.pdbx_strand_id
1 'polypeptide(L)'
;MIRAACISLVIATGPVWAGAADPLAQRRAQCVGWMMTAYPSGLEEVACTNEFGLPSPFLFKCASAQRNGFADTTQQRACQVFFARASQAAGDGYVQN
;
A
#
# COMPACT_ATOMS: atom_id res chain seq x y z
N MET A 1 -50.05 17.67 -28.35
CA MET A 1 -49.60 17.37 -26.97
C MET A 1 -48.47 16.36 -27.13
N ILE A 2 -47.20 16.72 -26.96
CA ILE A 2 -46.43 16.64 -25.71
C ILE A 2 -45.13 17.44 -25.95
N ARG A 3 -44.86 18.46 -25.12
CA ARG A 3 -43.61 19.24 -25.14
C ARG A 3 -42.60 18.51 -24.26
N ALA A 4 -41.52 18.02 -24.85
CA ALA A 4 -40.36 17.51 -24.11
C ALA A 4 -39.64 18.70 -23.45
N ALA A 5 -39.70 18.78 -22.12
CA ALA A 5 -38.94 19.74 -21.35
C ALA A 5 -37.52 19.21 -21.17
N CYS A 6 -36.55 19.85 -21.82
CA CYS A 6 -35.13 19.64 -21.56
C CYS A 6 -34.82 20.17 -20.15
N ILE A 7 -34.76 19.28 -19.17
CA ILE A 7 -34.31 19.61 -17.81
C ILE A 7 -32.78 19.65 -17.86
N SER A 8 -32.23 20.86 -17.99
CA SER A 8 -30.81 21.12 -17.86
C SER A 8 -30.39 20.88 -16.40
N LEU A 9 -29.73 19.74 -16.17
CA LEU A 9 -29.08 19.43 -14.90
C LEU A 9 -27.83 20.31 -14.78
N VAL A 10 -27.94 21.44 -14.09
CA VAL A 10 -26.79 22.29 -13.76
C VAL A 10 -26.03 21.61 -12.63
N ILE A 11 -24.95 20.90 -12.95
CA ILE A 11 -24.01 20.38 -11.96
C ILE A 11 -23.24 21.59 -11.42
N ALA A 12 -23.63 22.06 -10.24
CA ALA A 12 -22.89 23.09 -9.51
C ALA A 12 -21.53 22.52 -9.09
N THR A 13 -20.49 22.79 -9.88
CA THR A 13 -19.09 22.60 -9.49
C THR A 13 -18.73 23.69 -8.48
N GLY A 14 -19.17 23.52 -7.23
CA GLY A 14 -18.64 24.30 -6.12
C GLY A 14 -17.14 24.04 -5.96
N PRO A 15 -16.34 25.03 -5.54
CA PRO A 15 -14.92 24.80 -5.27
C PRO A 15 -14.80 23.74 -4.19
N VAL A 16 -14.21 22.60 -4.54
CA VAL A 16 -13.78 21.62 -3.55
C VAL A 16 -12.63 22.29 -2.81
N TRP A 17 -12.90 22.75 -1.59
CA TRP A 17 -11.86 23.26 -0.71
C TRP A 17 -10.93 22.08 -0.43
N ALA A 18 -9.82 22.01 -1.17
CA ALA A 18 -8.70 21.15 -0.84
C ALA A 18 -8.13 21.68 0.48
N GLY A 19 -8.68 21.23 1.61
CA GLY A 19 -8.02 21.40 2.89
C GLY A 19 -6.61 20.87 2.74
N ALA A 20 -5.61 21.68 3.10
CA ALA A 20 -4.22 21.27 3.06
C ALA A 20 -4.12 19.89 3.73
N ALA A 21 -3.73 18.88 2.94
CA ALA A 21 -3.66 17.51 3.44
C ALA A 21 -2.77 17.49 4.68
N ASP A 22 -3.20 16.80 5.73
CA ASP A 22 -2.37 16.57 6.92
C ASP A 22 -1.00 16.03 6.44
N PRO A 23 0.11 16.75 6.71
CA PRO A 23 1.43 16.35 6.25
C PRO A 23 1.80 14.92 6.67
N LEU A 24 1.34 14.49 7.86
CA LEU A 24 1.60 13.15 8.36
C LEU A 24 0.80 12.09 7.57
N ALA A 25 -0.46 12.38 7.28
CA ALA A 25 -1.29 11.51 6.44
C ALA A 25 -0.71 11.39 5.02
N GLN A 26 -0.20 12.48 4.46
CA GLN A 26 0.45 12.48 3.14
C GLN A 26 1.74 11.64 3.15
N ARG A 27 2.57 11.77 4.19
CA ARG A 27 3.77 10.96 4.38
C ARG A 27 3.43 9.48 4.52
N ARG A 28 2.42 9.12 5.32
CA ARG A 28 1.97 7.72 5.44
C ARG A 28 1.52 7.16 4.09
N ALA A 29 0.74 7.92 3.32
CA ALA A 29 0.28 7.50 2.00
C ALA A 29 1.46 7.28 1.04
N GLN A 30 2.48 8.13 1.09
CA GLN A 30 3.71 7.98 0.32
C GLN A 30 4.46 6.70 0.68
N CYS A 31 4.67 6.45 1.98
CA CYS A 31 5.31 5.23 2.47
C CYS A 31 4.58 3.96 2.01
N VAL A 32 3.24 3.95 2.12
CA VAL A 32 2.42 2.81 1.66
C VAL A 32 2.51 2.64 0.13
N GLY A 33 2.52 3.74 -0.64
CA GLY A 33 2.69 3.69 -2.09
C GLY A 33 4.03 3.06 -2.49
N TRP A 34 5.12 3.44 -1.81
CA TRP A 34 6.44 2.85 -2.01
C TRP A 34 6.51 1.40 -1.58
N MET A 35 5.86 1.01 -0.50
CA MET A 35 5.78 -0.37 -0.04
C MET A 35 5.16 -1.31 -1.10
N MET A 36 4.20 -0.82 -1.87
CA MET A 36 3.53 -1.58 -2.93
C MET A 36 4.30 -1.62 -4.26
N THR A 37 5.24 -0.69 -4.45
CA THR A 37 5.96 -0.52 -5.72
C THR A 37 7.45 -0.79 -5.51
N ALA A 38 8.18 0.22 -5.02
CA ALA A 38 9.50 0.11 -4.45
C ALA A 38 9.82 1.40 -3.67
N TYR A 39 10.56 1.25 -2.56
CA TYR A 39 11.15 2.41 -1.90
C TYR A 39 12.30 2.99 -2.74
N PRO A 40 12.49 4.32 -2.72
CA PRO A 40 13.58 4.97 -3.45
C PRO A 40 14.96 4.63 -2.85
N SER A 41 15.02 4.26 -1.58
CA SER A 41 16.24 3.79 -0.92
C SER A 41 15.91 2.92 0.30
N GLY A 42 16.89 2.15 0.77
CA GLY A 42 16.75 1.38 2.02
C GLY A 42 16.60 2.26 3.26
N LEU A 43 17.10 3.50 3.24
CA LEU A 43 16.89 4.45 4.35
C LEU A 43 15.43 4.87 4.46
N GLU A 44 14.77 5.13 3.33
CA GLU A 44 13.34 5.45 3.31
C GLU A 44 12.48 4.26 3.72
N GLU A 45 12.86 3.05 3.33
CA GLU A 45 12.20 1.82 3.80
C GLU A 45 12.27 1.71 5.33
N VAL A 46 13.47 1.82 5.91
CA VAL A 46 13.66 1.74 7.37
C VAL A 46 12.92 2.88 8.09
N ALA A 47 12.98 4.11 7.56
CA ALA A 47 12.28 5.24 8.13
C ALA A 47 10.76 5.02 8.14
N CYS A 48 10.16 4.66 7.00
CA CYS A 48 8.72 4.42 6.88
C CYS A 48 8.23 3.23 7.72
N THR A 49 9.00 2.14 7.78
CA THR A 49 8.69 0.98 8.64
C THR A 49 8.69 1.36 10.11
N ASN A 50 9.69 2.12 10.58
CA ASN A 50 9.77 2.53 11.98
C ASN A 50 8.73 3.59 12.34
N GLU A 51 8.48 4.55 11.46
CA GLU A 51 7.58 5.69 11.70
C GLU A 51 6.11 5.26 11.73
N PHE A 52 5.71 4.31 10.89
CA PHE A 52 4.30 3.91 10.73
C PHE A 52 4.01 2.45 11.05
N GLY A 53 5.00 1.67 11.51
CA GLY A 53 4.83 0.25 11.80
C GLY A 53 4.49 -0.58 10.55
N LEU A 54 4.98 -0.17 9.38
CA LEU A 54 4.67 -0.84 8.12
C LEU A 54 5.40 -2.17 7.99
N PRO A 55 4.75 -3.22 7.45
CA PRO A 55 5.41 -4.48 7.16
C PRO A 55 6.50 -4.30 6.09
N SER A 56 7.42 -5.26 6.03
CA SER A 56 8.47 -5.23 5.00
C SER A 56 7.86 -5.25 3.59
N PRO A 57 8.31 -4.38 2.67
CA PRO A 57 7.87 -4.38 1.26
C PRO A 57 8.20 -5.70 0.55
N PHE A 58 9.18 -6.46 1.05
CA PHE A 58 9.51 -7.77 0.50
C PHE A 58 8.33 -8.74 0.57
N LEU A 59 7.44 -8.59 1.55
CA LEU A 59 6.20 -9.35 1.67
C LEU A 59 5.33 -9.17 0.42
N PHE A 60 5.09 -7.93 0.00
CA PHE A 60 4.24 -7.62 -1.15
C PHE A 60 4.88 -8.08 -2.46
N LYS A 61 6.20 -7.92 -2.58
CA LYS A 61 6.95 -8.42 -3.74
C LYS A 61 6.82 -9.93 -3.88
N CYS A 62 6.96 -10.67 -2.78
CA CYS A 62 6.82 -12.12 -2.78
C CYS A 62 5.38 -12.59 -3.03
N ALA A 63 4.39 -11.91 -2.44
CA ALA A 63 2.98 -12.21 -2.68
C ALA A 63 2.59 -11.98 -4.16
N SER A 64 3.08 -10.91 -4.78
CA SER A 64 2.89 -10.65 -6.21
C SER A 64 3.55 -11.73 -7.07
N ALA A 65 4.82 -12.06 -6.80
CA ALA A 65 5.55 -13.08 -7.54
C ALA A 65 4.92 -14.48 -7.41
N GLN A 66 4.33 -14.81 -6.25
CA GLN A 66 3.60 -16.07 -6.07
C GLN A 66 2.40 -16.20 -7.01
N ARG A 67 1.73 -15.08 -7.35
CA ARG A 67 0.56 -15.07 -8.25
C ARG A 67 0.94 -14.93 -9.72
N ASN A 68 1.97 -14.12 -10.00
CA ASN A 68 2.32 -13.70 -11.36
C ASN A 68 3.55 -14.43 -11.92
N GLY A 69 4.25 -15.20 -11.10
CA GLY A 69 5.52 -15.85 -11.43
C GLY A 69 6.71 -15.16 -10.78
N PHE A 70 7.73 -15.97 -10.45
CA PHE A 70 9.02 -15.49 -9.96
C PHE A 70 9.93 -15.14 -11.15
N ALA A 71 10.75 -14.11 -10.99
CA ALA A 71 11.76 -13.71 -11.96
C ALA A 71 12.82 -14.80 -12.17
N ASP A 72 13.22 -15.47 -11.07
CA ASP A 72 14.17 -16.56 -11.10
C ASP A 72 14.04 -17.46 -9.85
N THR A 73 14.83 -18.54 -9.82
CA THR A 73 14.86 -19.50 -8.71
C THR A 73 15.42 -18.91 -7.42
N THR A 74 16.26 -17.88 -7.49
CA THR A 74 16.80 -17.18 -6.33
C THR A 74 15.70 -16.39 -5.63
N GLN A 75 14.89 -15.64 -6.39
CA GLN A 75 13.72 -14.93 -5.87
C GLN A 75 12.73 -15.91 -5.23
N GLN A 76 12.44 -17.03 -5.90
CA GLN A 76 11.55 -18.06 -5.36
C GLN A 76 12.03 -18.55 -3.99
N ARG A 77 13.30 -18.94 -3.87
CA ARG A 77 13.89 -19.42 -2.61
C ARG A 77 13.90 -18.34 -1.53
N ALA A 78 14.25 -17.11 -1.87
CA ALA A 78 14.25 -16.00 -0.94
C ALA A 78 12.83 -15.75 -0.37
N CYS A 79 11.81 -15.78 -1.22
CA CYS A 79 10.41 -15.64 -0.80
C CYS A 79 9.94 -16.80 0.09
N GLN A 80 10.33 -18.05 -0.22
CA GLN A 80 10.02 -19.20 0.64
C GLN A 80 10.61 -19.04 2.05
N VAL A 81 11.89 -18.65 2.14
CA VAL A 81 12.55 -18.42 3.44
C VAL A 81 11.89 -17.28 4.19
N PHE A 82 11.55 -16.18 3.50
CA PHE A 82 10.87 -15.05 4.12
C PHE A 82 9.52 -15.45 4.72
N PHE A 83 8.67 -16.13 3.97
CA PHE A 83 7.36 -16.55 4.48
C PHE A 83 7.45 -17.56 5.61
N ALA A 84 8.41 -18.50 5.56
CA ALA A 84 8.64 -19.43 6.65
C ALA A 84 9.04 -18.72 7.96
N ARG A 85 9.85 -17.66 7.88
CA ARG A 85 10.20 -16.84 9.04
C ARG A 85 9.03 -15.98 9.51
N ALA A 86 8.28 -15.40 8.59
CA ALA A 86 7.12 -14.59 8.91
C ALA A 86 6.02 -15.40 9.62
N SER A 87 5.78 -16.65 9.20
CA SER A 87 4.81 -17.52 9.86
C SER A 87 5.25 -17.91 11.27
N GLN A 88 6.54 -18.20 11.49
CA GLN A 88 7.09 -18.45 12.82
C GLN A 88 6.91 -17.23 13.72
N ALA A 89 7.32 -16.04 13.26
CA ALA A 89 7.18 -14.80 14.03
C ALA A 89 5.72 -14.47 14.38
N ALA A 90 4.76 -14.81 13.50
CA ALA A 90 3.35 -14.66 13.79
C ALA A 90 2.88 -15.63 14.89
N GLY A 91 3.38 -16.86 14.90
CA GLY A 91 3.10 -17.85 15.95
C GLY A 91 3.69 -17.49 17.31
N ASP A 92 4.83 -16.80 17.32
CA ASP A 92 5.49 -16.30 18.53
C ASP A 92 4.90 -14.96 19.03
N GLY A 93 3.98 -14.36 18.27
CA GLY A 93 3.35 -13.09 18.60
C GLY A 93 2.45 -13.18 19.84
N TYR A 94 2.38 -12.10 20.62
CA TYR A 94 1.53 -12.04 21.81
C TYR A 94 0.07 -11.73 21.43
N VAL A 95 -0.87 -12.37 22.12
CA VAL A 95 -2.30 -12.12 21.98
C VAL A 95 -2.72 -11.04 22.98
N GLN A 96 -3.34 -9.96 22.50
CA GLN A 96 -3.96 -8.97 23.38
C GLN A 96 -5.32 -9.53 23.84
N ASN A 97 -5.45 -9.83 25.13
CA ASN A 97 -6.69 -10.28 25.77
C ASN A 97 -7.47 -9.12 26.37
#